data_AF-A0A2G9SN38-F1
#
_entry.id   AF-A0A2G9SN38-F1
#
_cell.length_a   1.000
_cell.length_b   1.000
_cell.length_c   1.000
_cell.angle_alpha   90.00
_cell.angle_beta   90.00
_cell.angle_gamma   90.00
#
_symmetry.space_group_name_H-M   'P 1'
#
loop_
_entity.id
_entity.type
_entity.pdbx_description
1 polymer ?
#
loop_
_entity_poly.entity_id
_entity_poly.type
_entity_poly.pdbx_seq_one_letter_code
_entity_poly.pdbx_strand_id
1 'polypeptide(L)'
;MTTTVNYNPDVLSCLASLSSDEIFTPPALANQMLDLLPEDLWRDPNARFLDPCCKSGVFLREIARRLNQGLESLIPDRQERINHIMTKQLYGIAITELTSLIARRTLYCSKTANGKYSICTAFTTPEGNIRY
;
A
#
# COMPACT_ATOMS: atom_id res chain seq x y z
N MET A 1 -14.73 2.60 50.94
CA MET A 1 -15.62 1.78 50.10
C MET A 1 -15.53 2.31 48.68
N THR A 2 -14.78 1.64 47.81
CA THR A 2 -14.67 2.01 46.39
C THR A 2 -15.90 1.48 45.65
N THR A 3 -16.80 2.38 45.27
CA THR A 3 -17.93 2.06 44.40
C THR A 3 -17.39 1.69 43.02
N THR A 4 -17.40 0.40 42.70
CA THR A 4 -17.21 -0.09 41.34
C THR A 4 -18.41 0.37 40.52
N VAL A 5 -18.24 1.44 39.74
CA VAL A 5 -19.23 1.85 38.75
C VAL A 5 -19.29 0.74 37.72
N ASN A 6 -20.39 -0.02 37.71
CA ASN A 6 -20.67 -1.03 36.71
C ASN A 6 -21.10 -0.28 35.43
N TYR A 7 -20.12 0.30 34.75
CA TYR A 7 -20.33 1.03 33.50
C TYR A 7 -20.65 0.00 32.41
N ASN A 8 -21.92 -0.07 32.02
CA ASN A 8 -22.35 -0.81 30.85
C ASN A 8 -22.34 0.17 29.68
N PRO A 9 -21.24 0.26 28.89
CA PRO A 9 -21.19 1.18 27.77
C PRO A 9 -22.30 0.83 26.79
N ASP A 10 -23.01 1.86 26.35
CA ASP A 10 -24.00 1.72 25.28
C ASP A 10 -23.35 1.10 24.04
N VAL A 11 -23.98 0.08 23.47
CA VAL A 11 -23.41 -0.69 22.36
C VAL A 11 -23.11 0.21 21.15
N LEU A 12 -23.91 1.24 20.89
CA LEU A 12 -23.66 2.18 19.81
C LEU A 12 -22.45 3.08 20.11
N SER A 13 -22.25 3.44 21.37
CA SER A 13 -21.07 4.17 21.85
C SER A 13 -19.79 3.32 21.76
N CYS A 14 -19.87 2.02 22.05
CA CYS A 14 -18.80 1.05 21.79
C CYS A 14 -18.49 0.98 20.29
N LEU A 15 -19.51 0.84 19.43
CA LEU A 15 -19.34 0.78 17.98
C LEU A 15 -18.74 2.06 17.38
N ALA A 16 -19.14 3.24 17.88
CA ALA A 16 -18.54 4.52 17.49
C ALA A 16 -17.08 4.67 17.95
N SER A 17 -16.68 3.95 19.00
CA SER A 17 -15.28 3.88 19.45
C SER A 17 -14.47 2.87 18.64
N LEU A 18 -15.13 1.88 18.05
CA LEU A 18 -14.56 0.89 17.13
C LEU A 18 -14.44 1.42 15.69
N SER A 19 -15.09 2.55 15.36
CA SER A 19 -15.20 3.08 13.98
C SER A 19 -13.95 3.82 13.49
N SER A 20 -12.77 3.27 13.74
CA SER A 20 -11.52 3.73 13.13
C SER A 20 -10.71 2.58 12.53
N ASP A 21 -11.38 1.70 11.78
CA ASP A 21 -10.70 0.72 10.93
C ASP A 21 -9.87 1.38 9.80
N GLU A 22 -10.00 2.70 9.62
CA GLU A 22 -9.29 3.52 8.64
C GLU A 22 -8.17 4.38 9.27
N ILE A 23 -7.36 3.79 10.16
CA ILE A 23 -6.13 4.45 10.62
C ILE A 23 -5.08 4.40 9.50
N PHE A 24 -4.81 5.55 8.87
CA PHE A 24 -3.80 5.68 7.83
C PHE A 24 -2.42 6.01 8.41
N THR A 25 -1.41 5.22 8.05
CA THR A 25 -0.02 5.50 8.41
C THR A 25 0.45 6.79 7.74
N PRO A 26 0.95 7.80 8.49
CA PRO A 26 1.53 8.99 7.91
C PRO A 26 2.75 8.65 7.01
N PRO A 27 2.98 9.34 5.89
CA PRO A 27 4.13 9.08 5.02
C PRO A 27 5.49 9.15 5.73
N ALA A 28 5.65 10.05 6.70
CA ALA A 28 6.89 10.16 7.47
C ALA A 28 7.17 8.88 8.28
N LEU A 29 6.15 8.35 8.97
CA LEU A 29 6.26 7.11 9.73
C LEU A 29 6.51 5.91 8.82
N ALA A 30 5.81 5.82 7.68
CA ALA A 30 6.04 4.77 6.69
C ALA A 30 7.49 4.78 6.19
N ASN A 31 8.06 5.96 5.90
CA ASN A 31 9.46 6.09 5.51
C ASN A 31 10.41 5.65 6.63
N GLN A 32 10.18 6.10 7.87
CA GLN A 32 11.00 5.66 9.03
C GLN A 32 11.02 4.14 9.19
N MET A 33 9.89 3.45 8.98
CA MET A 33 9.84 1.99 9.02
C MET A 33 10.58 1.34 7.85
N LEU A 34 10.46 1.89 6.64
CA LEU A 34 11.16 1.38 5.46
C LEU A 34 12.67 1.61 5.53
N ASP A 35 13.13 2.66 6.21
CA ASP A 35 14.55 2.97 6.40
C ASP A 35 15.25 1.97 7.34
N LEU A 36 14.49 1.11 8.05
CA LEU A 36 15.03 0.00 8.85
C LEU A 36 15.35 -1.25 8.00
N LEU A 37 14.90 -1.31 6.74
CA LEU A 37 15.17 -2.43 5.85
C LEU A 37 16.57 -2.30 5.22
N PRO A 38 17.25 -3.41 4.87
CA PRO A 38 18.56 -3.36 4.22
C PRO A 38 18.53 -2.56 2.92
N GLU A 39 19.50 -1.65 2.72
CA GLU A 39 19.52 -0.75 1.55
C GLU A 39 19.65 -1.51 0.22
N ASP A 40 20.34 -2.65 0.20
CA ASP A 40 20.54 -3.47 -1.00
C ASP A 40 19.22 -4.00 -1.58
N LEU A 41 18.16 -4.09 -0.76
CA LEU A 41 16.84 -4.49 -1.19
C LEU A 41 16.27 -3.55 -2.26
N TRP A 42 16.61 -2.26 -2.20
CA TRP A 42 16.15 -1.26 -3.16
C TRP A 42 16.84 -1.36 -4.53
N ARG A 43 17.90 -2.16 -4.62
CA ARG A 43 18.67 -2.42 -5.85
C ARG A 43 18.46 -3.85 -6.39
N ASP A 44 17.69 -4.69 -5.70
CA ASP A 44 17.40 -6.05 -6.15
C ASP A 44 16.16 -6.09 -7.07
N PRO A 45 16.30 -6.44 -8.36
CA PRO A 45 15.16 -6.54 -9.27
C PRO A 45 14.24 -7.72 -8.96
N ASN A 46 14.65 -8.65 -8.08
CA ASN A 46 13.88 -9.83 -7.71
C ASN A 46 13.18 -9.69 -6.34
N ALA A 47 13.47 -8.63 -5.58
CA ALA A 47 12.82 -8.36 -4.31
C ALA A 47 11.30 -8.23 -4.49
N ARG A 48 10.53 -8.86 -3.60
CA ARG A 48 9.06 -8.82 -3.60
C ARG A 48 8.54 -8.35 -2.24
N PHE A 49 7.53 -7.49 -2.29
CA PHE A 49 6.94 -6.84 -1.13
C PHE A 49 5.45 -7.13 -1.09
N LEU A 50 4.96 -7.47 0.09
CA LEU A 50 3.56 -7.67 0.37
C LEU A 50 3.14 -6.72 1.50
N ASP A 51 2.13 -5.90 1.25
CA ASP A 51 1.38 -5.19 2.30
C ASP A 51 0.05 -5.93 2.51
N PRO A 52 -0.05 -6.82 3.52
CA PRO A 52 -1.20 -7.73 3.67
C PRO A 52 -2.45 -7.05 4.25
N CYS A 53 -2.38 -5.77 4.60
CA CYS A 53 -3.50 -4.98 5.14
C CYS A 53 -3.45 -3.55 4.58
N CYS A 54 -3.20 -3.43 3.27
CA CYS A 54 -2.96 -2.16 2.64
C CYS A 54 -4.23 -1.30 2.66
N LYS A 55 -4.20 -0.20 3.43
CA LYS A 55 -5.30 0.76 3.51
C LYS A 55 -5.19 1.80 2.39
N SER A 56 -4.42 2.86 2.63
CA SER A 56 -4.16 3.89 1.62
C SER A 56 -3.12 3.49 0.57
N GLY A 57 -2.42 2.36 0.76
CA GLY A 57 -1.30 1.93 -0.09
C GLY A 57 0.00 2.73 0.13
N VAL A 58 0.14 3.45 1.25
CA VAL A 58 1.29 4.33 1.52
C VAL A 58 2.63 3.58 1.52
N PHE A 59 2.71 2.39 2.13
CA PHE A 59 3.93 1.59 2.12
C PHE A 59 4.32 1.19 0.70
N LEU A 60 3.36 0.66 -0.07
CA LEU A 60 3.59 0.25 -1.45
C LEU A 60 4.05 1.42 -2.33
N ARG A 61 3.50 2.62 -2.16
CA ARG A 61 3.94 3.83 -2.88
C ARG A 61 5.39 4.20 -2.54
N GLU A 62 5.71 4.20 -1.25
CA GLU A 62 7.05 4.59 -0.79
C GLU A 62 8.12 3.54 -1.16
N ILE A 63 7.74 2.26 -1.22
CA ILE A 63 8.57 1.18 -1.79
C ILE A 63 8.75 1.40 -3.29
N ALA A 64 7.67 1.66 -4.04
CA ALA A 64 7.74 1.91 -5.49
C ALA A 64 8.71 3.06 -5.83
N ARG A 65 8.68 4.15 -5.04
CA ARG A 65 9.59 5.29 -5.19
C ARG A 65 11.05 4.89 -5.00
N ARG A 66 11.36 4.12 -3.95
CA ARG A 66 12.71 3.62 -3.65
C ARG A 66 13.22 2.69 -4.75
N LEU A 67 12.41 1.71 -5.17
CA LEU A 67 12.76 0.78 -6.26
C LEU A 67 12.95 1.50 -7.60
N ASN A 68 12.09 2.48 -7.93
CA ASN A 68 12.21 3.21 -9.18
C ASN A 68 13.52 4.00 -9.28
N GLN A 69 14.07 4.46 -8.15
CA GLN A 69 15.39 5.08 -8.08
C GLN A 69 16.50 4.02 -8.05
N GLY A 70 16.40 3.01 -7.20
CA GLY A 70 17.46 2.02 -6.99
C GLY A 70 17.70 1.07 -8.16
N LEU A 71 16.70 0.86 -9.03
CA LEU A 71 16.81 -0.02 -10.21
C LEU A 71 17.15 0.73 -11.51
N GLU A 72 17.41 2.05 -11.46
CA GLU A 72 17.63 2.86 -12.66
C GLU A 72 18.83 2.41 -13.50
N SER A 73 19.91 1.91 -12.87
CA SER A 73 21.07 1.38 -13.59
C SER A 73 20.85 0.00 -14.21
N LEU A 74 19.94 -0.81 -13.64
CA LEU A 74 19.66 -2.17 -14.09
C LEU A 74 18.56 -2.23 -15.15
N ILE A 75 17.55 -1.36 -15.04
CA ILE A 75 16.45 -1.22 -15.98
C ILE A 75 16.35 0.25 -16.39
N PRO A 76 17.15 0.72 -17.37
CA PRO A 76 17.26 2.15 -17.69
C PRO A 76 15.96 2.77 -18.22
N ASP A 77 15.20 2.04 -19.03
CA ASP A 77 13.90 2.51 -19.50
C ASP A 77 12.92 2.67 -18.33
N ARG A 78 12.39 3.88 -18.18
CA ARG A 78 11.54 4.23 -17.04
C ARG A 78 10.22 3.48 -17.06
N GLN A 79 9.61 3.29 -18.24
CA GLN A 79 8.31 2.65 -18.33
C GLN A 79 8.43 1.14 -18.09
N GLU A 80 9.45 0.50 -18.64
CA GLU A 80 9.80 -0.90 -18.35
C GLU A 80 10.09 -1.11 -16.86
N ARG A 81 10.83 -0.19 -16.24
CA ARG A 81 11.10 -0.23 -14.79
C ARG A 81 9.83 -0.11 -13.95
N ILE A 82 8.95 0.85 -14.27
CA ILE A 82 7.64 0.98 -13.61
C ILE A 82 6.83 -0.30 -13.81
N ASN A 83 6.74 -0.82 -15.02
CA ASN A 83 6.00 -2.04 -15.32
C ASN A 83 6.56 -3.24 -14.53
N HIS A 84 7.87 -3.40 -14.46
CA HIS A 84 8.54 -4.45 -13.69
C HIS A 84 8.22 -4.34 -12.19
N ILE A 85 8.40 -3.16 -11.60
CA ILE A 85 8.11 -2.91 -10.18
C ILE A 85 6.63 -3.24 -9.87
N MET A 86 5.71 -2.69 -10.65
CA MET A 86 4.27 -2.80 -10.36
C MET A 86 3.74 -4.21 -10.58
N THR A 87 4.22 -4.93 -11.61
CA THR A 87 3.70 -6.26 -11.95
C THR A 87 4.41 -7.41 -11.24
N LYS A 88 5.68 -7.24 -10.85
CA LYS A 88 6.51 -8.34 -10.31
C LYS A 88 7.01 -8.16 -8.88
N GLN A 89 7.02 -6.93 -8.35
CA GLN A 89 7.62 -6.65 -7.04
C GLN A 89 6.61 -6.23 -5.98
N LEU A 90 5.51 -5.56 -6.34
CA LEU A 90 4.55 -5.00 -5.38
C LEU A 90 3.22 -5.76 -5.37
N TYR A 91 2.81 -6.17 -4.17
CA TYR A 91 1.56 -6.88 -3.91
C TYR A 91 0.86 -6.29 -2.68
N GLY A 92 -0.46 -6.20 -2.73
CA GLY A 92 -1.26 -5.69 -1.62
C GLY A 92 -2.56 -6.46 -1.44
N ILE A 93 -2.95 -6.64 -0.17
CA ILE A 93 -4.26 -7.16 0.21
C ILE A 93 -4.93 -6.08 1.06
N ALA A 94 -6.03 -5.54 0.55
CA ALA A 94 -6.86 -4.55 1.22
C ALA A 94 -7.93 -5.23 2.09
N ILE A 95 -8.49 -4.49 3.04
CA ILE A 95 -9.50 -4.99 3.98
C ILE A 95 -10.92 -4.70 3.49
N THR A 96 -11.09 -3.72 2.59
CA THR A 96 -12.37 -3.34 1.99
C THR A 96 -12.19 -3.02 0.50
N GLU A 97 -13.28 -3.08 -0.27
CA GLU A 97 -13.23 -2.70 -1.69
C GLU A 97 -12.79 -1.23 -1.82
N LEU A 98 -13.30 -0.36 -0.94
CA LEU A 98 -12.94 1.05 -0.87
C LEU A 98 -11.43 1.24 -0.64
N THR A 99 -10.86 0.56 0.36
CA THR A 99 -9.41 0.65 0.62
C THR A 99 -8.60 0.08 -0.54
N SER A 100 -9.08 -0.95 -1.24
CA SER A 100 -8.44 -1.44 -2.48
C SER A 100 -8.41 -0.38 -3.59
N LEU A 101 -9.48 0.41 -3.74
CA LEU A 101 -9.59 1.46 -4.76
C LEU A 101 -8.67 2.63 -4.42
N ILE A 102 -8.58 2.99 -3.13
CA ILE A 102 -7.67 4.03 -2.64
C ILE A 102 -6.22 3.58 -2.84
N ALA A 103 -5.85 2.38 -2.40
CA ALA A 103 -4.51 1.82 -2.59
C ALA A 103 -4.10 1.80 -4.07
N ARG A 104 -4.99 1.36 -4.97
CA ARG A 104 -4.76 1.42 -6.43
C ARG A 104 -4.56 2.84 -6.93
N ARG A 105 -5.40 3.81 -6.51
CA ARG A 105 -5.23 5.22 -6.90
C ARG A 105 -3.91 5.79 -6.38
N THR A 106 -3.48 5.43 -5.18
CA THR A 106 -2.21 5.87 -4.59
C THR A 106 -1.01 5.25 -5.30
N LEU A 107 -1.05 3.96 -5.63
CA LEU A 107 0.08 3.22 -6.19
C LEU A 107 0.16 3.32 -7.72
N TYR A 108 -0.96 3.18 -8.42
CA TYR A 108 -1.05 3.13 -9.88
C TYR A 108 -1.49 4.47 -10.49
N CYS A 109 -1.73 5.50 -9.68
CA CYS A 109 -2.38 6.74 -10.12
C CYS A 109 -3.76 6.48 -10.78
N SER A 110 -4.38 5.32 -10.57
CA SER A 110 -5.67 4.96 -11.14
C SER A 110 -6.35 3.94 -10.25
N LYS A 111 -7.66 4.05 -10.07
CA LYS A 111 -8.46 3.01 -9.38
C LYS A 111 -8.61 1.74 -10.24
N THR A 112 -8.33 1.83 -11.54
CA THR A 112 -8.39 0.74 -12.51
C THR A 112 -6.98 0.53 -13.07
N ALA A 113 -6.33 -0.57 -12.69
CA ALA A 113 -4.91 -0.80 -12.92
C ALA A 113 -4.52 -0.96 -14.40
N ASN A 114 -5.42 -1.51 -15.22
CA ASN A 114 -5.28 -1.60 -16.68
C ASN A 114 -5.99 -0.46 -17.44
N GLY A 115 -6.37 0.62 -16.74
CA GLY A 115 -7.05 1.77 -17.35
C GLY A 115 -6.08 2.79 -17.94
N LYS A 116 -6.57 3.65 -18.83
CA LYS A 116 -5.79 4.69 -19.55
C LYS A 116 -5.00 5.68 -18.68
N TYR A 117 -5.36 5.80 -17.40
CA TYR A 117 -4.71 6.72 -16.44
C TYR A 117 -3.73 6.01 -15.51
N SER A 118 -3.57 4.69 -15.64
CA SER A 118 -2.59 3.94 -14.88
C SER A 118 -1.18 4.29 -15.33
N ILE A 119 -0.26 4.45 -14.38
CA ILE A 119 1.17 4.61 -14.69
C ILE A 119 1.82 3.30 -15.15
N CYS A 120 1.20 2.16 -14.86
CA CYS A 120 1.65 0.85 -15.31
C CYS A 120 0.85 0.45 -16.55
N THR A 121 1.56 0.22 -17.67
CA THR A 121 0.96 -0.14 -18.95
C THR A 121 0.89 -1.65 -19.18
N ALA A 122 1.43 -2.45 -18.24
CA ALA A 122 1.55 -3.90 -18.37
C ALA A 122 0.46 -4.71 -17.64
N PHE A 123 -0.43 -4.07 -16.88
CA PHE A 123 -1.53 -4.79 -16.23
C PHE A 123 -2.60 -5.20 -17.24
N THR A 124 -3.06 -6.45 -17.13
CA THR A 124 -4.16 -6.99 -17.94
C THR A 124 -5.50 -6.99 -17.19
N THR A 125 -5.47 -6.88 -15.86
CA THR A 125 -6.67 -6.89 -14.99
C THR A 125 -6.91 -5.52 -14.35
N PRO A 126 -8.17 -5.16 -14.02
CA PRO A 126 -8.50 -3.88 -13.40
C PRO A 126 -8.03 -3.76 -11.94
N GLU A 127 -7.74 -4.88 -11.27
CA GLU A 127 -7.21 -4.93 -9.90
C GLU A 127 -5.68 -4.81 -9.86
N GLY A 128 -4.99 -5.25 -10.93
CA GLY A 128 -3.55 -5.43 -10.89
C GLY A 128 -3.16 -6.40 -9.77
N ASN A 129 -2.19 -6.00 -8.94
CA ASN A 129 -1.69 -6.77 -7.80
C ASN A 129 -2.29 -6.34 -6.44
N ILE A 130 -3.33 -5.50 -6.42
CA ILE A 130 -4.03 -5.11 -5.20
C ILE A 130 -5.36 -5.86 -5.13
N ARG A 131 -5.49 -6.78 -4.17
CA ARG A 131 -6.69 -7.61 -3.96
C ARG A 131 -7.51 -7.12 -2.76
N TYR A 132 -8.81 -7.42 -2.78
CA TYR A 132 -9.75 -7.32 -1.65
C TYR A 132 -10.64 -8.57 -1.70
#